data_AF-A0A7J7J2K3-F1
#
_entry.id   AF-A0A7J7J2K3-F1
#
_cell.length_a   1.000
_cell.length_b   1.000
_cell.length_c   1.000
_cell.angle_alpha   90.00
_cell.angle_beta   90.00
_cell.angle_gamma   90.00
#
_symmetry.space_group_name_H-M   'P 1'
#
loop_
_entity.id
_entity.type
_entity.pdbx_description
1 polymer ?
#
loop_
_entity_poly.entity_id
_entity_poly.type
_entity_poly.pdbx_seq_one_letter_code
_entity_poly.pdbx_strand_id
1 'polypeptide(L)'
;MLVGETTSELWHSNIFSNSAKIPDSDMPRRRKPLESKGKRRHWLSSLWPFCYSSVILITHSYLLYQAITRYLIYKTVLPQTADYQLPLICISALLLPAIVFISFIKFGTYTNDACQVGFDFLKKEISDKAGLCTSRIYMGAPPFAVMLHIVCAYLLLIGNVFAVATGRKNKIYTESSNIGNTFFLDWEMLSINFTNSDIGTIAIPSTNLELANLILSLLICSHRTVSVFWLSNKLFTLIYWIQSIAAIMLHVLSYIGFKTLYSEMVTTDKPTIFLLDNYALLLLYICSNLLLFVSSWCIFHFGYGVILEMIRNLLKKLGHHQGINSDCGAYLPHAMALGSILFT
;
A
#
# COMPACT_ATOMS: atom_id res chain seq x y z
N MET A 1 12.90 17.28 40.61
CA MET A 1 12.30 16.64 39.42
C MET A 1 12.58 17.57 38.24
N LEU A 2 13.71 17.37 37.58
CA LEU A 2 14.17 18.14 36.42
C LEU A 2 14.17 17.16 35.25
N VAL A 3 13.23 17.30 34.33
CA VAL A 3 13.15 16.51 33.10
C VAL A 3 13.85 17.31 32.01
N GLY A 4 14.95 16.74 31.51
CA GLY A 4 15.86 17.38 30.57
C GLY A 4 15.30 17.47 29.16
N GLU A 5 15.26 18.71 28.66
CA GLU A 5 15.31 19.07 27.24
C GLU A 5 16.75 18.95 26.73
N THR A 6 17.16 17.86 26.08
CA THR A 6 18.52 17.81 25.47
C THR A 6 18.70 16.91 24.24
N THR A 7 17.66 16.56 23.48
CA THR A 7 17.84 15.73 22.27
C THR A 7 17.40 16.34 20.94
N SER A 8 16.62 17.43 20.93
CA SER A 8 16.23 18.11 19.68
C SER A 8 17.27 19.13 19.18
N GLU A 9 18.10 19.71 20.07
CA GLU A 9 19.11 20.70 19.67
C GLU A 9 20.34 20.10 18.98
N LEU A 10 20.67 18.84 19.28
CA LEU A 10 21.85 18.17 18.71
C LEU A 10 21.70 17.75 17.25
N TRP A 11 20.47 17.59 16.75
CA TRP A 11 20.22 17.32 15.32
C TRP A 11 20.28 18.59 14.47
N HIS A 12 20.04 19.77 15.04
CA HIS A 12 20.10 21.04 14.32
C HIS A 12 21.53 21.60 14.20
N SER A 13 22.43 21.29 15.14
CA SER A 13 23.78 21.90 15.16
C SER A 13 24.78 21.22 14.20
N ASN A 14 24.67 19.91 13.96
CA ASN A 14 25.67 19.18 13.17
C ASN A 14 25.45 19.19 11.65
N ILE A 15 24.28 19.64 11.16
CA ILE A 15 24.04 19.79 9.71
C ILE A 15 24.46 21.19 9.21
N PHE A 16 24.64 22.18 10.10
CA PHE A 16 24.82 23.58 9.72
C PHE A 16 26.20 24.20 10.01
N SER A 17 27.15 23.51 10.67
CA SER A 17 28.44 24.15 11.04
C SER A 17 29.50 24.19 9.92
N ASN A 18 29.24 23.59 8.75
CA ASN A 18 30.16 23.66 7.59
C ASN A 18 29.70 24.61 6.46
N SER A 19 28.92 25.65 6.78
CA SER A 19 28.80 26.81 5.88
C SER A 19 30.06 27.66 5.97
N ALA A 20 31.10 27.22 5.25
CA ALA A 20 32.24 28.04 4.91
C ALA A 20 31.76 29.37 4.30
N LYS A 21 32.32 30.48 4.77
CA LYS A 21 32.22 31.81 4.13
C LYS A 21 32.56 31.66 2.65
N ILE A 22 31.56 31.81 1.78
CA ILE A 22 31.76 31.87 0.33
C ILE A 22 32.24 33.30 0.03
N PRO A 23 33.48 33.49 -0.48
CA PRO A 23 33.96 34.80 -0.88
C PRO A 23 33.16 35.32 -2.09
N ASP A 24 32.75 36.59 -2.00
CA ASP A 24 31.79 37.28 -2.88
C ASP A 24 32.33 37.66 -4.28
N SER A 25 33.46 37.09 -4.73
CA SER A 25 34.22 37.65 -5.87
C SER A 25 34.36 36.78 -7.12
N ASP A 26 33.69 35.63 -7.24
CA ASP A 26 33.73 34.84 -8.47
C ASP A 26 32.32 34.39 -8.89
N MET A 27 31.61 35.25 -9.64
CA MET A 27 30.40 34.83 -10.35
C MET A 27 30.78 33.75 -11.39
N PRO A 28 30.33 32.49 -11.22
CA PRO A 28 30.67 31.44 -12.15
C PRO A 28 30.01 31.72 -13.50
N ARG A 29 30.84 31.77 -14.55
CA ARG A 29 30.43 31.79 -15.96
C ARG A 29 29.18 30.93 -16.17
N ARG A 30 28.11 31.60 -16.62
CA ARG A 30 26.86 31.07 -17.16
C ARG A 30 27.09 29.72 -17.87
N ARG A 31 26.96 28.61 -17.14
CA ARG A 31 27.01 27.27 -17.74
C ARG A 31 25.79 27.17 -18.65
N LYS A 32 26.04 26.99 -19.95
CA LYS A 32 24.97 26.77 -20.94
C LYS A 32 24.09 25.61 -20.43
N PRO A 33 22.75 25.75 -20.47
CA PRO A 33 21.86 24.78 -19.89
C PRO A 33 22.05 23.43 -20.61
N LEU A 34 22.19 22.36 -19.82
CA LEU A 34 22.21 20.96 -20.27
C LEU A 34 20.80 20.56 -20.79
N GLU A 35 20.32 21.22 -21.85
CA GLU A 35 18.96 21.06 -22.38
C GLU A 35 18.69 19.66 -22.98
N SER A 36 19.72 18.93 -23.40
CA SER A 36 19.52 17.66 -24.12
C SER A 36 19.18 16.46 -23.21
N LYS A 37 19.54 16.49 -21.92
CA LYS A 37 19.25 15.38 -20.97
C LYS A 37 17.85 15.45 -20.37
N GLY A 38 17.21 16.63 -20.37
CA GLY A 38 15.85 16.83 -19.82
C GLY A 38 14.76 16.13 -20.63
N LYS A 39 14.83 16.17 -21.97
CA LYS A 39 13.79 15.60 -22.85
C LYS A 39 13.63 14.08 -22.71
N ARG A 40 14.72 13.31 -22.55
CA ARG A 40 14.63 11.85 -22.40
C ARG A 40 14.00 11.40 -21.08
N ARG A 41 14.28 12.11 -19.97
CA ARG A 41 13.68 11.77 -18.66
C ARG A 41 12.18 11.99 -18.64
N HIS A 42 11.70 13.04 -19.30
CA HIS A 42 10.27 13.33 -19.41
C HIS A 42 9.51 12.30 -20.26
N TRP A 43 10.18 11.69 -21.25
CA TRP A 43 9.56 10.62 -22.04
C TRP A 43 9.38 9.33 -21.23
N LEU A 44 10.40 8.92 -20.47
CA LEU A 44 10.33 7.71 -19.64
C LEU A 44 9.29 7.80 -18.52
N SER A 45 9.13 8.98 -17.89
CA SER A 45 8.08 9.17 -16.88
C SER A 45 6.68 9.12 -17.49
N SER A 46 6.52 9.54 -18.75
CA SER A 46 5.25 9.49 -19.48
C SER A 46 4.81 8.07 -19.86
N LEU A 47 5.72 7.11 -19.94
CA LEU A 47 5.40 5.72 -20.28
C LEU A 47 4.92 4.90 -19.08
N TRP A 48 5.24 5.33 -17.86
CA TRP A 48 4.88 4.58 -16.66
C TRP A 48 3.37 4.28 -16.57
N PRO A 49 2.46 5.26 -16.72
CA PRO A 49 1.02 5.00 -16.64
C PRO A 49 0.56 3.91 -17.61
N PHE A 50 1.07 3.97 -18.84
CA PHE A 50 0.74 3.02 -19.89
C PHE A 50 1.24 1.60 -19.56
N CYS A 51 2.51 1.48 -19.16
CA CYS A 51 3.08 0.18 -18.77
C CYS A 51 2.35 -0.39 -17.54
N TYR A 52 2.12 0.42 -16.51
CA TYR A 52 1.44 0.02 -15.29
C TYR A 52 0.01 -0.45 -15.57
N SER A 53 -0.76 0.35 -16.31
CA SER A 53 -2.13 0.00 -16.70
C SER A 53 -2.17 -1.28 -17.54
N SER A 54 -1.22 -1.46 -18.47
CA SER A 54 -1.18 -2.66 -19.32
C SER A 54 -0.91 -3.91 -18.51
N VAL A 55 0.07 -3.86 -17.59
CA VAL A 55 0.41 -4.97 -16.70
C VAL A 55 -0.79 -5.35 -15.83
N ILE A 56 -1.42 -4.38 -15.17
CA ILE A 56 -2.60 -4.64 -14.33
C ILE A 56 -3.74 -5.20 -15.14
N LEU A 57 -4.02 -4.62 -16.32
CA LEU A 57 -5.12 -5.08 -17.15
C LEU A 57 -4.93 -6.55 -17.50
N ILE A 58 -3.72 -6.96 -17.88
CA ILE A 58 -3.41 -8.36 -18.21
C ILE A 58 -3.50 -9.25 -16.96
N THR A 59 -2.79 -8.90 -15.88
CA THR A 59 -2.71 -9.75 -14.68
C THR A 59 -4.06 -9.84 -13.97
N HIS A 60 -4.74 -8.72 -13.77
CA HIS A 60 -6.01 -8.67 -13.06
C HIS A 60 -7.15 -9.29 -13.86
N SER A 61 -7.18 -9.12 -15.19
CA SER A 61 -8.17 -9.80 -16.03
C SER A 61 -7.98 -11.32 -16.00
N TYR A 62 -6.73 -11.79 -15.98
CA TYR A 62 -6.44 -13.22 -15.84
C TYR A 62 -6.92 -13.78 -14.49
N LEU A 63 -6.65 -13.08 -13.39
CA LEU A 63 -7.13 -13.47 -12.07
C LEU A 63 -8.66 -13.42 -11.97
N LEU A 64 -9.29 -12.43 -12.61
CA LEU A 64 -10.74 -12.33 -12.67
C LEU A 64 -11.35 -13.51 -13.42
N TYR A 65 -10.77 -13.89 -14.57
CA TYR A 65 -11.17 -15.07 -15.32
C TYR A 65 -11.05 -16.35 -14.48
N GLN A 66 -9.93 -16.53 -13.76
CA GLN A 66 -9.77 -17.67 -12.83
C GLN A 66 -10.80 -17.64 -11.70
N ALA A 67 -11.07 -16.48 -11.11
CA ALA A 67 -12.04 -16.32 -10.04
C ALA A 67 -13.47 -16.65 -10.50
N ILE A 68 -13.87 -16.19 -11.69
CA ILE A 68 -15.15 -16.52 -12.31
C ILE A 68 -15.25 -18.02 -12.57
N THR A 69 -14.20 -18.63 -13.11
CA THR A 69 -14.17 -20.06 -13.41
C THR A 69 -14.36 -20.88 -12.13
N ARG A 70 -13.63 -20.54 -11.05
CA ARG A 70 -13.81 -21.17 -9.73
C ARG A 70 -15.22 -20.96 -9.21
N TYR A 71 -15.76 -19.74 -9.28
CA TYR A 71 -17.13 -19.46 -8.85
C TYR A 71 -18.16 -20.33 -9.58
N LEU A 72 -18.05 -20.48 -10.90
CA LEU A 72 -18.99 -21.31 -11.68
C LEU A 72 -18.92 -22.78 -11.27
N ILE A 73 -17.73 -23.30 -11.00
CA ILE A 73 -17.52 -24.66 -10.48
C ILE A 73 -18.12 -24.80 -9.08
N TYR A 74 -17.85 -23.85 -8.17
CA TYR A 74 -18.40 -23.90 -6.83
C TYR A 74 -19.91 -23.75 -6.83
N LYS A 75 -20.49 -22.99 -7.75
CA LYS A 75 -21.94 -22.82 -7.85
C LYS A 75 -22.66 -24.13 -8.18
N THR A 76 -22.08 -24.98 -9.03
CA THR A 76 -22.70 -26.27 -9.38
C THR A 76 -22.61 -27.29 -8.24
N VAL A 77 -21.55 -27.23 -7.45
CA VAL A 77 -21.31 -28.16 -6.33
C VAL A 77 -21.98 -27.66 -5.03
N LEU A 78 -21.98 -26.34 -4.80
CA LEU A 78 -22.21 -25.68 -3.51
C LEU A 78 -22.90 -24.31 -3.67
N PRO A 79 -24.20 -24.30 -4.03
CA PRO A 79 -24.90 -23.08 -4.42
C PRO A 79 -25.01 -22.04 -3.30
N GLN A 80 -25.27 -22.45 -2.04
CA GLN A 80 -25.55 -21.50 -0.95
C GLN A 80 -24.35 -20.65 -0.50
N THR A 81 -23.13 -21.14 -0.72
CA THR A 81 -21.90 -20.54 -0.20
C THR A 81 -21.12 -19.78 -1.27
N ALA A 82 -21.41 -20.07 -2.55
CA ALA A 82 -20.85 -19.34 -3.69
C ALA A 82 -21.35 -17.87 -3.73
N ASP A 83 -22.50 -17.59 -3.12
CA ASP A 83 -23.16 -16.28 -3.20
C ASP A 83 -22.34 -15.13 -2.59
N TYR A 84 -21.47 -15.39 -1.60
CA TYR A 84 -20.59 -14.35 -1.02
C TYR A 84 -19.42 -13.96 -1.93
N GLN A 85 -19.03 -14.82 -2.87
CA GLN A 85 -17.89 -14.56 -3.75
C GLN A 85 -18.25 -13.68 -4.94
N LEU A 86 -19.45 -13.86 -5.48
CA LEU A 86 -19.94 -13.13 -6.64
C LEU A 86 -19.86 -11.60 -6.47
N PRO A 87 -20.34 -10.98 -5.37
CA PRO A 87 -20.24 -9.53 -5.21
C PRO A 87 -18.79 -9.04 -5.16
N LEU A 88 -17.87 -9.80 -4.55
CA LEU A 88 -16.45 -9.44 -4.50
C LEU A 88 -15.82 -9.46 -5.90
N ILE A 89 -16.14 -10.48 -6.71
CA ILE A 89 -15.69 -10.59 -8.10
C ILE A 89 -16.28 -9.44 -8.93
N CYS A 90 -17.57 -9.17 -8.80
CA CYS A 90 -18.24 -8.09 -9.54
C CYS A 90 -17.69 -6.71 -9.20
N ILE A 91 -17.45 -6.41 -7.92
CA ILE A 91 -16.85 -5.13 -7.50
C ILE A 91 -15.42 -5.03 -8.05
N SER A 92 -14.63 -6.11 -7.95
CA SER A 92 -13.26 -6.13 -8.49
C SER A 92 -13.23 -5.93 -10.02
N ALA A 93 -14.19 -6.49 -10.75
CA ALA A 93 -14.35 -6.29 -12.19
C ALA A 93 -14.75 -4.84 -12.52
N LEU A 94 -15.68 -4.25 -11.76
CA LEU A 94 -16.16 -2.88 -11.96
C LEU A 94 -15.07 -1.84 -11.72
N LEU A 95 -14.17 -2.10 -10.76
CA LEU A 95 -13.06 -1.21 -10.44
C LEU A 95 -11.93 -1.26 -11.49
N LEU A 96 -11.85 -2.28 -12.34
CA LEU A 96 -10.77 -2.42 -13.33
C LEU A 96 -10.77 -1.28 -14.38
N PRO A 97 -11.89 -0.93 -15.05
CA PRO A 97 -11.95 0.27 -15.89
C PRO A 97 -11.60 1.56 -15.14
N ALA A 98 -11.99 1.67 -13.87
CA ALA A 98 -11.66 2.84 -13.05
C ALA A 98 -10.15 2.94 -12.81
N ILE A 99 -9.45 1.82 -12.52
CA ILE A 99 -7.98 1.80 -12.39
C ILE A 99 -7.31 2.27 -13.67
N VAL A 100 -7.74 1.76 -14.83
CA VAL A 100 -7.21 2.15 -16.15
C VAL A 100 -7.41 3.64 -16.37
N PHE A 101 -8.63 4.14 -16.19
CA PHE A 101 -8.97 5.55 -16.36
C PHE A 101 -8.14 6.46 -15.45
N ILE A 102 -8.06 6.13 -14.16
CA ILE A 102 -7.32 6.88 -13.14
C ILE A 102 -5.82 6.83 -13.42
N SER A 103 -5.28 5.75 -14.01
CA SER A 103 -3.86 5.69 -14.34
C SER A 103 -3.43 6.78 -15.34
N PHE A 104 -4.32 7.19 -16.26
CA PHE A 104 -4.03 8.22 -17.26
C PHE A 104 -4.26 9.66 -16.76
N ILE A 105 -4.96 9.83 -15.63
CA ILE A 105 -5.28 11.15 -15.08
C ILE A 105 -4.18 11.62 -14.12
N LYS A 106 -3.76 12.87 -14.30
CA LYS A 106 -2.90 13.57 -13.34
C LYS A 106 -3.77 14.15 -12.23
N PHE A 107 -3.69 13.54 -11.05
CA PHE A 107 -4.47 13.96 -9.88
C PHE A 107 -3.84 15.13 -9.12
N GLY A 108 -2.60 15.51 -9.43
CA GLY A 108 -1.89 16.56 -8.70
C GLY A 108 -1.31 16.11 -7.36
N THR A 109 -1.33 14.80 -7.06
CA THR A 109 -0.67 14.23 -5.88
C THR A 109 0.80 13.94 -6.18
N TYR A 110 1.68 14.18 -5.21
CA TYR A 110 3.13 14.05 -5.43
C TYR A 110 3.52 12.62 -5.81
N THR A 111 2.85 11.64 -5.22
CA THR A 111 3.10 10.21 -5.42
C THR A 111 2.59 9.72 -6.79
N ASN A 112 1.50 10.29 -7.31
CA ASN A 112 0.92 9.89 -8.59
C ASN A 112 1.70 10.47 -9.77
N ASP A 113 2.06 11.76 -9.66
CA ASP A 113 2.68 12.53 -10.74
C ASP A 113 4.21 12.38 -10.77
N ALA A 114 4.76 11.54 -9.89
CA ALA A 114 6.19 11.30 -9.71
C ALA A 114 6.98 12.61 -9.47
N CYS A 115 6.35 13.59 -8.84
CA CYS A 115 6.98 14.83 -8.47
C CYS A 115 7.91 14.57 -7.27
N GLN A 116 9.20 14.84 -7.46
CA GLN A 116 10.18 14.72 -6.40
C GLN A 116 10.12 15.98 -5.51
N VAL A 117 10.04 15.80 -4.20
CA VAL A 117 9.94 16.93 -3.27
C VAL A 117 11.29 17.65 -3.26
N GLY A 118 11.29 18.93 -3.64
CA GLY A 118 12.50 19.73 -3.79
C GLY A 118 12.29 20.89 -4.75
N PHE A 119 12.78 20.76 -5.99
CA PHE A 119 12.80 21.87 -6.94
C PHE A 119 11.40 22.23 -7.48
N ASP A 120 10.59 21.21 -7.79
CA ASP A 120 9.21 21.40 -8.27
C ASP A 120 8.29 21.92 -7.15
N PHE A 121 8.65 21.63 -5.90
CA PHE A 121 7.94 22.08 -4.72
C PHE A 121 8.05 23.58 -4.53
N LEU A 122 9.27 24.13 -4.60
CA LEU A 122 9.51 25.58 -4.55
C LEU A 122 8.69 26.31 -5.61
N LYS A 123 8.66 25.78 -6.84
CA LYS A 123 7.92 26.40 -7.95
C LYS A 123 6.41 26.42 -7.71
N LYS A 124 5.86 25.34 -7.13
CA LYS A 124 4.42 25.22 -6.84
C LYS A 124 4.00 26.00 -5.60
N GLU A 125 4.80 25.99 -4.53
CA GLU A 125 4.51 26.73 -3.30
C GLU A 125 4.62 28.25 -3.50
N ILE A 126 5.53 28.72 -4.36
CA ILE A 126 5.58 30.14 -4.76
C ILE A 126 4.32 30.53 -5.58
N SER A 127 3.77 29.59 -6.34
CA SER A 127 2.59 29.81 -7.18
C SER A 127 1.27 29.75 -6.39
N ASP A 128 1.16 28.83 -5.43
CA ASP A 128 -0.08 28.58 -4.70
C ASP A 128 -0.09 29.37 -3.38
N LYS A 129 -0.65 30.59 -3.44
CA LYS A 129 -1.01 31.36 -2.24
C LYS A 129 -2.14 30.63 -1.50
N ALA A 130 -1.83 30.03 -0.36
CA ALA A 130 -2.77 29.63 0.69
C ALA A 130 -3.88 28.63 0.27
N GLY A 131 -3.56 27.33 0.27
CA GLY A 131 -4.56 26.26 0.23
C GLY A 131 -4.96 25.76 1.62
N LEU A 132 -6.26 25.49 1.83
CA LEU A 132 -6.84 24.85 3.02
C LEU A 132 -6.12 23.54 3.41
N CYS A 133 -6.22 23.14 4.69
CA CYS A 133 -5.63 21.91 5.23
C CYS A 133 -5.99 20.64 4.43
N THR A 134 -7.18 20.60 3.83
CA THR A 134 -7.65 19.49 2.98
C THR A 134 -6.78 19.29 1.74
N SER A 135 -6.28 20.38 1.15
CA SER A 135 -5.37 20.32 0.01
C SER A 135 -4.05 19.64 0.36
N ARG A 136 -3.55 19.81 1.60
CA ARG A 136 -2.29 19.18 2.04
C ARG A 136 -2.45 17.69 2.27
N ILE A 137 -3.59 17.27 2.84
CA ILE A 137 -3.92 15.85 3.02
C ILE A 137 -4.02 15.16 1.64
N TYR A 138 -4.74 15.79 0.71
CA TYR A 138 -4.90 15.27 -0.64
C TYR A 138 -3.56 15.17 -1.40
N MET A 139 -2.70 16.19 -1.30
CA MET A 139 -1.40 16.18 -1.97
C MET A 139 -0.48 15.05 -1.50
N GLY A 140 -0.60 14.64 -0.23
CA GLY A 140 0.15 13.53 0.35
C GLY A 140 -0.50 12.16 0.17
N ALA A 141 -1.63 12.09 -0.54
CA ALA A 141 -2.28 10.82 -0.80
C ALA A 141 -1.38 9.88 -1.64
N PRO A 142 -1.43 8.57 -1.37
CA PRO A 142 -0.80 7.54 -2.19
C PRO A 142 -1.40 7.54 -3.60
N PRO A 143 -0.72 6.90 -4.56
CA PRO A 143 -1.16 6.92 -5.95
C PRO A 143 -2.51 6.18 -6.08
N PHE A 144 -3.57 6.91 -6.41
CA PHE A 144 -4.96 6.42 -6.42
C PHE A 144 -5.16 5.16 -7.27
N ALA A 145 -4.55 5.08 -8.45
CA ALA A 145 -4.65 3.88 -9.30
C ALA A 145 -4.11 2.63 -8.59
N VAL A 146 -3.02 2.78 -7.82
CA VAL A 146 -2.42 1.69 -7.05
C VAL A 146 -3.25 1.33 -5.83
N MET A 147 -3.90 2.31 -5.20
CA MET A 147 -4.84 2.09 -4.11
C MET A 147 -6.02 1.23 -4.54
N LEU A 148 -6.63 1.58 -5.67
CA LEU A 148 -7.71 0.78 -6.23
C LEU A 148 -7.21 -0.62 -6.63
N HIS A 149 -6.00 -0.74 -7.17
CA HIS A 149 -5.42 -2.05 -7.46
C HIS A 149 -5.25 -2.91 -6.19
N ILE A 150 -4.77 -2.33 -5.08
CA ILE A 150 -4.66 -3.02 -3.78
C ILE A 150 -6.04 -3.49 -3.31
N VAL A 151 -7.06 -2.63 -3.38
CA VAL A 151 -8.45 -2.99 -3.03
C VAL A 151 -8.94 -4.15 -3.91
N CYS A 152 -8.75 -4.08 -5.23
CA CYS A 152 -9.14 -5.16 -6.15
C CYS A 152 -8.42 -6.48 -5.85
N ALA A 153 -7.13 -6.42 -5.52
CA ALA A 153 -6.35 -7.60 -5.14
C ALA A 153 -6.89 -8.22 -3.84
N TYR A 154 -7.20 -7.41 -2.82
CA TYR A 154 -7.84 -7.89 -1.59
C TYR A 154 -9.21 -8.52 -1.83
N LEU A 155 -10.06 -7.92 -2.67
CA LEU A 155 -11.38 -8.46 -2.99
C LEU A 155 -11.29 -9.87 -3.59
N LEU A 156 -10.38 -10.08 -4.55
CA LEU A 156 -10.16 -11.41 -5.14
C LEU A 156 -9.54 -12.39 -4.14
N LEU A 157 -8.59 -11.92 -3.32
CA LEU A 157 -7.90 -12.73 -2.33
C LEU A 157 -8.86 -13.23 -1.23
N ILE A 158 -9.68 -12.35 -0.66
CA ILE A 158 -10.70 -12.69 0.34
C ILE A 158 -11.74 -13.62 -0.27
N GLY A 159 -12.19 -13.33 -1.49
CA GLY A 159 -13.11 -14.21 -2.21
C GLY A 159 -12.57 -15.63 -2.32
N ASN A 160 -11.27 -15.78 -2.61
CA ASN A 160 -10.62 -17.09 -2.69
C ASN A 160 -10.59 -17.82 -1.33
N VAL A 161 -10.32 -17.12 -0.22
CA VAL A 161 -10.36 -17.71 1.13
C VAL A 161 -11.76 -18.30 1.42
N PHE A 162 -12.82 -17.58 1.05
CA PHE A 162 -14.19 -18.07 1.24
C PHE A 162 -14.50 -19.33 0.41
N ALA A 163 -14.01 -19.40 -0.84
CA ALA A 163 -14.13 -20.60 -1.68
C ALA A 163 -13.49 -21.81 -1.00
N VAL A 164 -12.23 -21.66 -0.62
CA VAL A 164 -11.40 -22.75 -0.13
C VAL A 164 -11.91 -23.28 1.20
N ALA A 165 -12.24 -22.38 2.14
CA ALA A 165 -12.78 -22.76 3.44
C ALA A 165 -14.10 -23.56 3.30
N THR A 166 -14.97 -23.11 2.39
CA THR A 166 -16.22 -23.81 2.13
C THR A 166 -16.00 -25.16 1.45
N GLY A 167 -15.12 -25.23 0.45
CA GLY A 167 -14.78 -26.49 -0.22
C GLY A 167 -14.28 -27.55 0.77
N ARG A 168 -13.46 -27.16 1.75
CA ARG A 168 -12.96 -28.04 2.81
C ARG A 168 -14.07 -28.58 3.70
N LYS A 169 -15.00 -27.73 4.14
CA LYS A 169 -16.14 -28.14 4.98
C LYS A 169 -16.92 -29.30 4.34
N ASN A 170 -17.16 -29.21 3.03
CA ASN A 170 -17.93 -30.23 2.31
C ASN A 170 -17.18 -31.54 2.09
N LYS A 171 -15.87 -31.47 1.82
CA LYS A 171 -15.02 -32.66 1.73
C LYS A 171 -15.08 -33.48 3.02
N ILE A 172 -15.01 -32.82 4.18
CA ILE A 172 -15.11 -33.47 5.50
C ILE A 172 -16.46 -34.19 5.65
N TYR A 173 -17.58 -33.58 5.26
CA TYR A 173 -18.88 -34.26 5.33
C TYR A 173 -18.97 -35.47 4.40
N THR A 174 -18.37 -35.42 3.20
CA THR A 174 -18.39 -36.54 2.25
C THR A 174 -17.44 -37.69 2.63
N GLU A 175 -16.28 -37.41 3.24
CA GLU A 175 -15.30 -38.42 3.66
C GLU A 175 -15.56 -38.96 5.09
N SER A 176 -16.47 -38.34 5.84
CA SER A 176 -16.92 -38.80 7.17
C SER A 176 -17.54 -40.21 7.18
N SER A 177 -17.86 -40.79 6.02
CA SER A 177 -18.30 -42.19 5.90
C SER A 177 -17.16 -43.22 5.82
N ASN A 178 -15.88 -42.80 5.77
CA ASN A 178 -14.70 -43.67 5.74
C ASN A 178 -13.55 -43.08 6.58
N ILE A 179 -13.85 -42.71 7.84
CA ILE A 179 -12.87 -42.05 8.72
C ILE A 179 -11.81 -43.05 9.20
N GLY A 180 -10.63 -42.95 8.58
CA GLY A 180 -9.37 -43.41 9.12
C GLY A 180 -8.26 -42.43 8.72
N ASN A 181 -7.98 -41.47 9.60
CA ASN A 181 -6.73 -40.69 9.65
C ASN A 181 -6.42 -39.73 8.48
N THR A 182 -6.95 -38.50 8.52
CA THR A 182 -6.36 -37.35 7.79
C THR A 182 -6.43 -36.06 8.62
N PHE A 183 -6.00 -36.12 9.88
CA PHE A 183 -5.65 -34.93 10.67
C PHE A 183 -4.13 -34.83 10.70
N PHE A 184 -3.52 -34.46 9.57
CA PHE A 184 -2.10 -34.12 9.53
C PHE A 184 -1.96 -32.73 8.93
N LEU A 185 -1.34 -31.86 9.73
CA LEU A 185 -1.05 -30.46 9.46
C LEU A 185 -0.46 -30.29 8.06
N ASP A 186 -1.25 -29.68 7.18
CA ASP A 186 -0.95 -29.46 5.78
C ASP A 186 0.13 -28.36 5.66
N TRP A 187 1.39 -28.76 5.85
CA TRP A 187 2.59 -27.95 5.58
C TRP A 187 2.71 -27.53 4.10
N GLU A 188 1.84 -28.05 3.21
CA GLU A 188 1.69 -27.56 1.84
C GLU A 188 1.08 -26.15 1.74
N MET A 189 0.50 -25.60 2.82
CA MET A 189 0.01 -24.21 2.84
C MET A 189 1.11 -23.15 2.64
N LEU A 190 2.39 -23.52 2.83
CA LEU A 190 3.55 -22.65 2.65
C LEU A 190 4.45 -23.11 1.49
N SER A 191 4.18 -24.27 0.87
CA SER A 191 4.94 -24.70 -0.29
C SER A 191 4.46 -23.91 -1.52
N ILE A 192 5.41 -23.28 -2.19
CA ILE A 192 5.22 -22.72 -3.53
C ILE A 192 5.18 -23.92 -4.50
N ASN A 193 4.22 -24.81 -4.34
CA ASN A 193 3.99 -25.88 -5.28
C ASN A 193 3.06 -25.33 -6.37
N PHE A 194 3.66 -25.00 -7.51
CA PHE A 194 2.99 -24.76 -8.78
C PHE A 194 2.36 -26.03 -9.37
N THR A 195 2.49 -27.17 -8.69
CA THR A 195 1.94 -28.43 -9.14
C THR A 195 0.45 -28.45 -8.82
N ASN A 196 -0.36 -28.40 -9.88
CA ASN A 196 -1.75 -28.83 -9.88
C ASN A 196 -1.84 -30.12 -9.06
N SER A 197 -2.36 -30.05 -7.83
CA SER A 197 -2.71 -31.27 -7.13
C SER A 197 -3.93 -31.82 -7.85
N ASP A 198 -3.66 -32.82 -8.68
CA ASP A 198 -4.63 -33.69 -9.30
C ASP A 198 -5.41 -34.43 -8.21
N ILE A 199 -6.39 -33.75 -7.61
CA ILE A 199 -7.53 -34.39 -6.99
C ILE A 199 -8.51 -34.61 -8.13
N GLY A 200 -8.81 -35.88 -8.41
CA GLY A 200 -9.68 -36.35 -9.49
C GLY A 200 -10.68 -35.31 -9.99
N THR A 201 -10.44 -34.87 -11.22
CA THR A 201 -11.33 -34.13 -12.14
C THR A 201 -11.60 -32.64 -11.96
N ILE A 202 -11.04 -31.90 -10.99
CA ILE A 202 -11.05 -30.41 -11.07
C ILE A 202 -9.79 -29.81 -10.43
N ALA A 203 -8.82 -29.39 -11.27
CA ALA A 203 -7.68 -28.60 -10.82
C ALA A 203 -8.16 -27.22 -10.33
N ILE A 204 -8.09 -26.99 -9.01
CA ILE A 204 -8.42 -25.68 -8.42
C ILE A 204 -7.18 -24.79 -8.53
N PRO A 205 -7.23 -23.64 -9.25
CA PRO A 205 -6.05 -22.79 -9.43
C PRO A 205 -5.55 -22.22 -8.09
N SER A 206 -4.23 -22.27 -7.92
CA SER A 206 -3.52 -22.02 -6.66
C SER A 206 -3.69 -20.60 -6.14
N THR A 207 -3.90 -20.46 -4.82
CA THR A 207 -4.09 -19.18 -4.09
C THR A 207 -2.90 -18.22 -4.16
N ASN A 208 -1.84 -18.62 -4.86
CA ASN A 208 -0.54 -17.97 -4.88
C ASN A 208 -0.53 -16.77 -5.82
N LEU A 209 -1.36 -16.79 -6.88
CA LEU A 209 -1.39 -15.70 -7.85
C LEU A 209 -2.16 -14.48 -7.35
N GLU A 210 -3.27 -14.64 -6.62
CA GLU A 210 -3.94 -13.48 -6.01
C GLU A 210 -3.07 -12.82 -4.94
N LEU A 211 -2.39 -13.64 -4.12
CA LEU A 211 -1.45 -13.14 -3.11
C LEU A 211 -0.26 -12.44 -3.77
N ALA A 212 0.32 -13.03 -4.82
CA ALA A 212 1.40 -12.39 -5.57
C ALA A 212 0.97 -11.05 -6.17
N ASN A 213 -0.27 -10.95 -6.67
CA ASN A 213 -0.82 -9.70 -7.18
C ASN A 213 -0.99 -8.65 -6.08
N LEU A 214 -1.45 -9.05 -4.89
CA LEU A 214 -1.50 -8.17 -3.72
C LEU A 214 -0.09 -7.67 -3.35
N ILE A 215 0.89 -8.57 -3.21
CA ILE A 215 2.29 -8.22 -2.88
C ILE A 215 2.86 -7.26 -3.92
N LEU A 216 2.64 -7.53 -5.22
CA LEU A 216 3.08 -6.67 -6.31
C LEU A 216 2.46 -5.27 -6.20
N SER A 217 1.16 -5.20 -5.96
CA SER A 217 0.44 -3.92 -5.82
C SER A 217 0.96 -3.10 -4.63
N LEU A 218 1.23 -3.75 -3.50
CA LEU A 218 1.81 -3.11 -2.32
C LEU A 218 3.26 -2.66 -2.57
N LEU A 219 4.09 -3.47 -3.23
CA LEU A 219 5.46 -3.10 -3.59
C LEU A 219 5.49 -1.87 -4.50
N ILE A 220 4.62 -1.82 -5.50
CA ILE A 220 4.51 -0.67 -6.40
C ILE A 220 4.07 0.58 -5.62
N CYS A 221 3.11 0.43 -4.71
CA CYS A 221 2.65 1.54 -3.86
C CYS A 221 3.78 2.07 -2.99
N SER A 222 4.45 1.19 -2.24
CA SER A 222 5.55 1.52 -1.36
C SER A 222 6.73 2.13 -2.10
N HIS A 223 7.12 1.58 -3.25
CA HIS A 223 8.19 2.15 -4.06
C HIS A 223 7.85 3.58 -4.51
N ARG A 224 6.60 3.81 -4.95
CA ARG A 224 6.16 5.14 -5.39
C ARG A 224 6.14 6.16 -4.25
N THR A 225 5.60 5.81 -3.09
CA THR A 225 5.57 6.72 -1.93
C THR A 225 6.97 7.05 -1.43
N VAL A 226 7.87 6.07 -1.39
CA VAL A 226 9.27 6.26 -0.98
C VAL A 226 10.05 7.12 -1.97
N SER A 227 9.85 6.93 -3.28
CA SER A 227 10.61 7.63 -4.33
C SER A 227 10.48 9.17 -4.28
N VAL A 228 9.41 9.67 -3.65
CA VAL A 228 9.14 11.10 -3.46
C VAL A 228 10.26 11.80 -2.69
N PHE A 229 10.88 11.10 -1.73
CA PHE A 229 11.88 11.66 -0.82
C PHE A 229 13.32 11.46 -1.29
N TRP A 230 13.54 10.74 -2.39
CA TRP A 230 14.86 10.30 -2.84
C TRP A 230 15.84 11.45 -3.09
N LEU A 231 15.34 12.58 -3.59
CA LEU A 231 16.16 13.77 -3.82
C LEU A 231 16.38 14.62 -2.56
N SER A 232 15.44 14.59 -1.60
CA SER A 232 15.47 15.47 -0.44
C SER A 232 16.33 14.89 0.68
N ASN A 233 16.08 13.64 1.08
CA ASN A 233 16.79 13.00 2.19
C ASN A 233 16.93 11.49 1.94
N LYS A 234 18.13 11.06 1.51
CA LYS A 234 18.43 9.66 1.20
C LYS A 234 18.30 8.72 2.41
N LEU A 235 18.72 9.18 3.59
CA LEU A 235 18.67 8.38 4.80
C LEU A 235 17.22 8.13 5.24
N PHE A 236 16.40 9.18 5.26
CA PHE A 236 14.97 9.05 5.54
C PHE A 236 14.28 8.14 4.51
N THR A 237 14.62 8.30 3.23
CA THR A 237 14.09 7.45 2.16
C THR A 237 14.43 5.98 2.37
N LEU A 238 15.66 5.67 2.76
CA LEU A 238 16.10 4.30 3.05
C LEU A 238 15.34 3.70 4.25
N ILE A 239 15.21 4.45 5.34
CA ILE A 239 14.48 4.00 6.55
C ILE A 239 13.00 3.77 6.20
N TYR A 240 12.37 4.71 5.50
CA TYR A 240 10.97 4.61 5.10
C TYR A 240 10.73 3.42 4.15
N TRP A 241 11.69 3.12 3.28
CA TRP A 241 11.65 1.94 2.43
C TRP A 241 11.68 0.64 3.23
N ILE A 242 12.62 0.50 4.18
CA ILE A 242 12.71 -0.68 5.06
C ILE A 242 11.41 -0.88 5.84
N GLN A 243 10.87 0.20 6.43
CA GLN A 243 9.61 0.16 7.15
C GLN A 243 8.43 -0.21 6.25
N SER A 244 8.42 0.24 5.00
CA SER A 244 7.41 -0.14 4.01
C SER A 244 7.50 -1.62 3.63
N ILE A 245 8.71 -2.20 3.49
CA ILE A 245 8.89 -3.63 3.25
C ILE A 245 8.39 -4.44 4.46
N ALA A 246 8.71 -4.01 5.68
CA ALA A 246 8.21 -4.65 6.90
C ALA A 246 6.66 -4.63 6.97
N ALA A 247 6.03 -3.51 6.58
CA ALA A 247 4.57 -3.41 6.50
C ALA A 247 3.98 -4.40 5.48
N ILE A 248 4.62 -4.59 4.32
CA ILE A 248 4.21 -5.60 3.33
C ILE A 248 4.28 -7.01 3.93
N MET A 249 5.35 -7.34 4.65
CA MET A 249 5.46 -8.64 5.33
C MET A 249 4.36 -8.84 6.37
N LEU A 250 3.98 -7.79 7.11
CA LEU A 250 2.87 -7.85 8.07
C LEU A 250 1.51 -8.05 7.37
N HIS A 251 1.28 -7.44 6.21
CA HIS A 251 0.08 -7.71 5.40
C HIS A 251 0.00 -9.18 4.95
N VAL A 252 1.13 -9.76 4.51
CA VAL A 252 1.19 -11.18 4.12
C VAL A 252 0.97 -12.10 5.33
N LEU A 253 1.60 -11.80 6.47
CA LEU A 253 1.42 -12.59 7.69
C LEU A 253 -0.02 -12.51 8.21
N SER A 254 -0.62 -11.32 8.20
CA SER A 254 -2.03 -11.10 8.53
C SER A 254 -2.95 -11.92 7.64
N TYR A 255 -2.67 -11.99 6.32
CA TYR A 255 -3.41 -12.84 5.40
C TYR A 255 -3.28 -14.34 5.73
N ILE A 256 -2.06 -14.83 5.98
CA ILE A 256 -1.83 -16.24 6.33
C ILE A 256 -2.58 -16.59 7.62
N GLY A 257 -2.50 -15.74 8.64
CA GLY A 257 -3.22 -15.91 9.89
C GLY A 257 -4.74 -15.94 9.68
N PHE A 258 -5.27 -14.97 8.93
CA PHE A 258 -6.70 -14.91 8.60
C PHE A 258 -7.17 -16.15 7.83
N LYS A 259 -6.46 -16.56 6.77
CA LYS A 259 -6.78 -17.74 5.96
C LYS A 259 -6.87 -19.01 6.82
N THR A 260 -5.89 -19.22 7.69
CA THR A 260 -5.82 -20.40 8.56
C THR A 260 -6.95 -20.40 9.59
N LEU A 261 -7.12 -19.30 10.32
CA LEU A 261 -8.16 -19.18 11.35
C LEU A 261 -9.57 -19.29 10.74
N TYR A 262 -9.82 -18.59 9.63
CA TYR A 262 -11.12 -18.61 8.96
C TYR A 262 -11.44 -20.00 8.43
N SER A 263 -10.47 -20.70 7.83
CA SER A 263 -10.68 -22.07 7.36
C SER A 263 -11.06 -23.01 8.50
N GLU A 264 -10.40 -22.90 9.65
CA GLU A 264 -10.65 -23.75 10.81
C GLU A 264 -12.04 -23.50 11.43
N MET A 265 -12.43 -22.22 11.54
CA MET A 265 -13.73 -21.85 12.08
C MET A 265 -14.89 -22.32 11.21
N VAL A 266 -14.71 -22.30 9.88
CA VAL A 266 -15.73 -22.78 8.95
C VAL A 266 -15.85 -24.31 8.96
N THR A 267 -14.75 -25.04 9.15
CA THR A 267 -14.76 -26.51 9.13
C THR A 267 -15.28 -27.14 10.42
N THR A 268 -15.02 -26.53 11.57
CA THR A 268 -15.14 -27.24 12.85
C THR A 268 -16.55 -27.27 13.43
N ASP A 269 -17.52 -26.50 12.91
CA ASP A 269 -18.94 -26.40 13.34
C ASP A 269 -19.22 -26.17 14.84
N LYS A 270 -18.23 -26.34 15.71
CA LYS A 270 -18.27 -26.19 17.16
C LYS A 270 -17.51 -24.93 17.55
N PRO A 271 -18.19 -23.87 18.00
CA PRO A 271 -17.57 -22.60 18.39
C PRO A 271 -16.89 -22.66 19.77
N THR A 272 -16.46 -23.82 20.27
CA THR A 272 -16.13 -23.96 21.69
C THR A 272 -14.73 -23.49 22.07
N ILE A 273 -13.84 -23.24 21.11
CA ILE A 273 -12.45 -22.82 21.40
C ILE A 273 -12.23 -21.33 21.11
N PHE A 274 -12.93 -20.75 20.13
CA PHE A 274 -12.78 -19.34 19.76
C PHE A 274 -14.07 -18.58 20.06
N LEU A 275 -13.97 -17.58 20.94
CA LEU A 275 -15.07 -16.68 21.31
C LEU A 275 -15.44 -15.68 20.19
N LEU A 276 -14.72 -15.71 19.06
CA LEU A 276 -14.83 -14.74 17.98
C LEU A 276 -15.73 -15.30 16.86
N ASP A 277 -16.64 -14.50 16.33
CA ASP A 277 -17.47 -14.86 15.18
C ASP A 277 -16.69 -14.72 13.85
N ASN A 278 -17.11 -15.43 12.79
CA ASN A 278 -16.51 -15.36 11.45
C ASN A 278 -16.48 -13.93 10.90
N TYR A 279 -17.58 -13.18 11.11
CA TYR A 279 -17.68 -11.79 10.70
C TYR A 279 -16.76 -10.88 11.52
N ALA A 280 -16.62 -11.16 12.82
CA ALA A 280 -15.71 -10.43 13.69
C ALA A 280 -14.24 -10.67 13.31
N LEU A 281 -13.88 -11.90 12.93
CA LEU A 281 -12.55 -12.23 12.40
C LEU A 281 -12.26 -11.48 11.10
N LEU A 282 -13.23 -11.45 10.16
CA LEU A 282 -13.09 -10.69 8.91
C LEU A 282 -12.94 -9.18 9.18
N LEU A 283 -13.74 -8.63 10.08
CA LEU A 283 -13.67 -7.22 10.45
C LEU A 283 -12.31 -6.89 11.08
N LEU A 284 -11.84 -7.74 11.99
CA LEU A 284 -10.52 -7.58 12.63
C LEU A 284 -9.40 -7.62 11.59
N TYR A 285 -9.47 -8.54 10.63
CA TYR A 285 -8.54 -8.61 9.52
C TYR A 285 -8.56 -7.32 8.69
N ILE A 286 -9.72 -6.82 8.28
CA ILE A 286 -9.84 -5.57 7.49
C ILE A 286 -9.31 -4.38 8.28
N CYS A 287 -9.70 -4.24 9.55
CA CYS A 287 -9.24 -3.16 10.42
C CYS A 287 -7.72 -3.19 10.65
N SER A 288 -7.14 -4.37 10.87
CA SER A 288 -5.70 -4.56 11.04
C SER A 288 -4.93 -4.12 9.78
N ASN A 289 -5.39 -4.53 8.59
CA ASN A 289 -4.77 -4.12 7.33
C ASN A 289 -4.94 -2.61 7.08
N LEU A 290 -6.10 -2.03 7.39
CA LEU A 290 -6.32 -0.59 7.29
C LEU A 290 -5.37 0.17 8.23
N LEU A 291 -5.16 -0.31 9.45
CA LEU A 291 -4.26 0.32 10.42
C LEU A 291 -2.79 0.29 9.95
N LEU A 292 -2.33 -0.85 9.41
CA LEU A 292 -0.98 -0.97 8.82
C LEU A 292 -0.79 0.01 7.66
N PHE A 293 -1.83 0.15 6.84
CA PHE A 293 -1.84 1.08 5.73
C PHE A 293 -1.78 2.54 6.20
N VAL A 294 -2.63 2.89 7.16
CA VAL A 294 -2.69 4.20 7.80
C VAL A 294 -1.38 4.56 8.49
N SER A 295 -0.73 3.60 9.17
CA SER A 295 0.58 3.80 9.79
C SER A 295 1.64 4.23 8.76
N SER A 296 1.69 3.55 7.61
CA SER A 296 2.62 3.90 6.52
C SER A 296 2.30 5.26 5.88
N TRP A 297 1.02 5.63 5.83
CA TRP A 297 0.57 6.96 5.40
C TRP A 297 1.04 8.05 6.36
N CYS A 298 1.00 7.81 7.67
CA CYS A 298 1.41 8.80 8.67
C CYS A 298 2.89 9.14 8.56
N ILE A 299 3.74 8.13 8.36
CA ILE A 299 5.19 8.32 8.21
C ILE A 299 5.50 9.12 6.94
N PHE A 300 4.73 8.91 5.85
CA PHE A 300 4.82 9.75 4.65
C PHE A 300 4.52 11.22 4.98
N HIS A 301 3.41 11.49 5.68
CA HIS A 301 3.04 12.87 6.05
C HIS A 301 4.03 13.53 6.99
N PHE A 302 4.60 12.76 7.92
CA PHE A 302 5.66 13.24 8.80
C PHE A 302 6.89 13.67 7.99
N GLY A 303 7.39 12.81 7.10
CA GLY A 303 8.54 13.12 6.24
C GLY A 303 8.28 14.33 5.33
N TYR A 304 7.07 14.40 4.77
CA TYR A 304 6.61 15.54 3.98
C TYR A 304 6.61 16.84 4.79
N GLY A 305 6.09 16.81 6.02
CA GLY A 305 6.05 17.97 6.91
C GLY A 305 7.45 18.50 7.28
N VAL A 306 8.39 17.61 7.56
CA VAL A 306 9.79 17.98 7.88
C VAL A 306 10.46 18.68 6.70
N ILE A 307 10.30 18.15 5.49
CA ILE A 307 10.92 18.75 4.29
C ILE A 307 10.26 20.10 3.97
N LEU A 308 8.95 20.20 4.15
CA LEU A 308 8.21 21.44 3.97
C LEU A 308 8.74 22.54 4.90
N GLU A 309 8.93 22.24 6.17
CA GLU A 309 9.46 23.21 7.13
C GLU A 309 10.91 23.60 6.81
N MET A 310 11.74 22.65 6.38
CA MET A 310 13.09 22.95 5.89
C MET A 310 13.06 23.92 4.70
N ILE A 311 12.19 23.69 3.72
CA ILE A 311 12.03 24.58 2.54
C ILE A 311 11.57 25.97 2.97
N ARG A 312 10.57 26.07 3.85
CA ARG A 312 10.10 27.36 4.38
C ARG A 312 11.21 28.14 5.07
N ASN A 313 12.02 27.47 5.88
CA ASN A 313 13.13 28.12 6.58
C ASN A 313 14.23 28.60 5.61
N LEU A 314 14.46 27.87 4.51
CA LEU A 314 15.34 28.34 3.43
C LEU A 314 14.75 29.55 2.70
N LEU A 315 13.44 29.54 2.38
CA LEU A 315 12.75 30.67 1.75
C LEU A 315 12.78 31.94 2.61
N LYS A 316 12.57 31.81 3.92
CA LYS A 316 12.70 32.90 4.89
C LYS A 316 14.11 33.51 4.87
N LYS A 317 15.15 32.67 4.86
CA LYS A 317 16.56 33.12 4.76
C LYS A 317 16.85 33.84 3.44
N LEU A 318 16.15 33.49 2.36
CA LEU A 318 16.27 34.15 1.05
C LEU A 318 15.45 35.45 0.94
N GLY A 319 14.86 35.93 2.04
CA GLY A 319 14.09 37.18 2.06
C GLY A 319 12.68 37.06 1.48
N HIS A 320 12.19 35.84 1.20
CA HIS A 320 10.79 35.62 0.84
C HIS A 320 9.95 35.45 2.12
N HIS A 321 9.45 36.56 2.65
CA HIS A 321 8.42 36.55 3.70
C HIS A 321 7.04 36.27 3.07
N GLN A 322 6.66 35.00 2.98
CA GLN A 322 5.26 34.63 2.80
C GLN A 322 4.64 34.32 4.17
N GLY A 323 3.67 35.13 4.58
CA GLY A 323 2.83 34.88 5.76
C GLY A 323 1.85 33.75 5.47
N ILE A 324 2.20 32.53 5.85
CA ILE A 324 1.33 31.36 5.75
C ILE A 324 1.09 30.85 7.18
N ASN A 325 -0.13 30.99 7.69
CA ASN A 325 -0.57 30.42 8.97
C ASN A 325 -0.60 28.88 8.85
N SER A 326 0.00 28.16 9.79
CA SER A 326 0.33 26.73 9.61
C SER A 326 0.09 25.88 10.86
N ASP A 327 -1.15 25.76 11.34
CA ASP A 327 -1.39 25.06 12.61
C ASP A 327 -1.93 23.62 12.51
N CYS A 328 -2.61 23.22 11.42
CA CYS A 328 -3.23 21.87 11.42
C CYS A 328 -2.30 20.70 11.11
N GLY A 329 -1.12 20.91 10.49
CA GLY A 329 -0.30 19.82 9.97
C GLY A 329 0.42 18.98 11.03
N ALA A 330 0.72 19.57 12.19
CA ALA A 330 1.48 18.90 13.25
C ALA A 330 0.62 17.95 14.10
N TYR A 331 -0.69 18.19 14.21
CA TYR A 331 -1.58 17.38 15.05
C TYR A 331 -1.92 16.01 14.47
N LEU A 332 -1.96 15.90 13.14
CA LEU A 332 -2.33 14.66 12.45
C LEU A 332 -1.37 13.48 12.75
N PRO A 333 -0.03 13.61 12.63
CA PRO A 333 0.88 12.51 12.97
C PRO A 333 0.81 12.13 14.46
N HIS A 334 0.55 13.07 15.37
CA HIS A 334 0.39 12.77 16.79
C HIS A 334 -0.90 12.00 17.08
N ALA A 335 -2.04 12.41 16.52
CA ALA A 335 -3.31 11.71 16.68
C ALA A 335 -3.24 10.26 16.15
N MET A 336 -2.55 10.07 15.03
CA MET A 336 -2.46 8.77 14.38
C MET A 336 -1.41 7.86 15.01
N ALA A 337 -0.31 8.40 15.54
CA ALA A 337 0.63 7.65 16.36
C ALA A 337 -0.06 7.11 17.63
N LEU A 338 -0.89 7.93 18.28
CA LEU A 338 -1.70 7.54 19.42
C LEU A 338 -2.71 6.45 19.05
N GLY A 339 -3.32 6.54 17.88
CA GLY A 339 -4.15 5.48 17.31
C GLY A 339 -3.37 4.17 17.10
N SER A 340 -2.17 4.21 16.52
CA SER A 340 -1.39 2.99 16.30
C SER A 340 -0.98 2.29 17.60
N ILE A 341 -0.69 3.04 18.66
CA ILE A 341 -0.30 2.51 19.97
C ILE A 341 -1.50 1.91 20.71
N LEU A 342 -2.71 2.44 20.51
CA LEU A 342 -3.92 1.92 21.18
C LEU A 342 -4.43 0.60 20.60
N PHE A 343 -3.99 0.23 19.40
CA PHE A 343 -4.49 -0.94 18.66
C PHE A 343 -3.44 -2.03 18.39
N THR A 344 -2.18 -1.81 18.78
CA THR A 344 -1.15 -2.86 18.94
C THR A 344 -1.06 -3.29 20.38
#